data_AF-A0A7X6WN67-F1
#
_entry.id   AF-A0A7X6WN67-F1
#
_cell.length_a   1.000
_cell.length_b   1.000
_cell.length_c   1.000
_cell.angle_alpha   90.00
_cell.angle_beta   90.00
_cell.angle_gamma   90.00
#
_symmetry.space_group_name_H-M   'P 1'
#
loop_
_entity.id
_entity.type
_entity.pdbx_description
1 polymer ?
#
loop_
_entity_poly.entity_id
_entity_poly.type
_entity_poly.pdbx_seq_one_letter_code
_entity_poly.pdbx_strand_id
1 'polypeptide(L)'
;MVGDVKQSIYRFRLADPGLFLTKYQQFSVEQGQRERRINLRENFRSSQAIVDGVNFFFRQIMTPSVGELAYDQAAELVCGLAVPSVPAGGTSLSPTIDVFLIEREDELTDFPEAEGVGKSLGALKSGENGEDKGSKGNGKSREARELGAIEHITSLEMNTKNEFDELADENEGVAEETAALTQLEAEEQLEIADLEARVIARQISRLVGQGDLIWDPKAEKYRPVTFRDVAILMRATRGVANVYLEEFRRQGIPVYAELGTGYFGAGEVETILSVLQIIDNPRQDIPLVAVLRSPLVGLNADELAQIRAVHREGSFYEATVAAAANLSGAMAEKLQAFL
;
A
#
# COMPACT_ATOMS: atom_id res chain seq x y z
N MET A 1 2.20 33.80 -3.21
CA MET A 1 2.54 32.38 -3.39
C MET A 1 2.23 31.67 -2.09
N VAL A 2 1.61 30.51 -2.15
CA VAL A 2 1.36 29.64 -0.98
C VAL A 2 1.98 28.29 -1.27
N GLY A 3 2.55 27.64 -0.25
CA GLY A 3 3.22 26.35 -0.41
C GLY A 3 3.98 25.97 0.85
N ASP A 4 4.45 24.72 0.87
CA ASP A 4 5.27 24.16 1.94
C ASP A 4 6.37 23.30 1.31
N VAL A 5 7.63 23.69 1.52
CA VAL A 5 8.79 22.96 0.99
C VAL A 5 8.84 21.54 1.54
N LYS A 6 8.38 21.34 2.79
CA LYS A 6 8.32 20.02 3.44
C LYS A 6 7.39 19.03 2.73
N GLN A 7 6.52 19.52 1.85
CA GLN A 7 5.56 18.73 1.07
C GLN A 7 5.93 18.64 -0.42
N SER A 8 7.15 19.07 -0.78
CA SER A 8 7.63 19.00 -2.17
C SER A 8 8.00 17.57 -2.56
N ILE A 9 7.08 16.86 -3.21
CA ILE A 9 7.23 15.44 -3.59
C ILE A 9 7.33 15.20 -5.11
N TYR A 10 7.41 16.26 -5.92
CA TYR A 10 7.35 16.18 -7.40
C TYR A 10 8.70 16.43 -8.10
N ARG A 11 9.84 16.21 -7.43
CA ARG A 11 11.18 16.41 -8.01
C ARG A 11 11.41 15.59 -9.29
N PHE A 12 10.81 14.40 -9.39
CA PHE A 12 10.82 13.56 -10.61
C PHE A 12 10.18 14.23 -11.84
N ARG A 13 9.39 15.29 -11.65
CA ARG A 13 8.83 16.14 -12.72
C ARG A 13 9.61 17.45 -12.90
N LEU A 14 10.87 17.48 -12.45
CA LEU A 14 11.75 18.65 -12.50
C LEU A 14 11.23 19.85 -11.66
N ALA A 15 10.42 19.59 -10.63
CA ALA A 15 10.05 20.63 -9.68
C ALA A 15 11.25 21.01 -8.80
N ASP A 16 11.56 22.31 -8.72
CA ASP A 16 12.67 22.83 -7.92
C ASP A 16 12.16 23.55 -6.65
N PRO A 17 12.26 22.94 -5.45
CA PRO A 17 11.89 23.58 -4.18
C PRO A 17 12.82 24.75 -3.81
N GLY A 18 14.01 24.84 -4.38
CA GLY A 18 14.99 25.91 -4.16
C GLY A 18 14.44 27.30 -4.48
N LEU A 19 13.57 27.41 -5.49
CA LEU A 19 12.89 28.66 -5.84
C LEU A 19 12.00 29.18 -4.71
N PHE A 20 11.31 28.28 -4.00
CA PHE A 20 10.49 28.64 -2.85
C PHE A 20 11.37 28.97 -1.65
N LEU A 21 12.41 28.16 -1.38
CA LEU A 21 13.35 28.38 -0.28
C LEU A 21 14.05 29.75 -0.39
N THR A 22 14.48 30.14 -1.59
CA THR A 22 15.11 31.43 -1.86
C THR A 22 14.20 32.59 -1.45
N LYS A 23 12.93 32.57 -1.87
CA LYS A 23 11.93 33.58 -1.48
C LYS A 23 11.60 33.52 0.00
N TYR A 24 11.51 32.31 0.57
CA TYR A 24 11.25 32.10 2.00
C TYR A 24 12.35 32.71 2.87
N GLN A 25 13.62 32.67 2.43
CA GLN A 25 14.76 33.26 3.13
C GLN A 25 14.87 34.78 2.91
N GLN A 26 14.53 35.27 1.71
CA GLN A 26 14.65 36.69 1.36
C GLN A 26 13.51 37.57 1.89
N PHE A 27 12.28 37.04 1.97
CA PHE A 27 11.10 37.86 2.29
C PHE A 27 10.98 38.11 3.80
N SER A 28 10.74 39.38 4.15
CA SER A 28 10.57 39.80 5.54
C SER A 28 9.22 39.36 6.11
N VAL A 29 9.15 39.14 7.42
CA VAL A 29 7.90 38.85 8.14
C VAL A 29 7.12 40.12 8.54
N GLU A 30 7.76 41.28 8.45
CA GLU A 30 7.22 42.56 8.89
C GLU A 30 5.98 42.99 8.08
N GLN A 31 5.03 43.66 8.76
CA GLN A 31 3.86 44.21 8.11
C GLN A 31 4.22 45.42 7.24
N GLY A 32 3.53 45.60 6.11
CA GLY A 32 3.73 46.73 5.19
C GLY A 32 4.81 46.53 4.13
N GLN A 33 5.58 45.44 4.20
CA GLN A 33 6.56 45.10 3.16
C GLN A 33 5.86 44.61 1.89
N ARG A 34 6.37 45.02 0.71
CA ARG A 34 5.88 44.58 -0.60
C ARG A 34 6.04 43.07 -0.77
N GLU A 35 7.17 42.54 -0.32
CA GLU A 35 7.53 41.13 -0.36
C GLU A 35 7.53 40.57 1.06
N ARG A 36 6.36 40.13 1.49
CA ARG A 36 6.13 39.67 2.86
C ARG A 36 5.96 38.17 2.92
N ARG A 37 6.64 37.55 3.88
CA ARG A 37 6.45 36.17 4.31
C ARG A 37 5.45 36.11 5.46
N ILE A 38 4.50 35.19 5.37
CA ILE A 38 3.53 34.91 6.43
C ILE A 38 3.67 33.43 6.79
N ASN A 39 3.97 33.15 8.06
CA ASN A 39 4.14 31.80 8.55
C ASN A 39 2.85 31.35 9.23
N LEU A 40 2.25 30.28 8.72
CA LEU A 40 1.07 29.63 9.31
C LEU A 40 1.50 28.24 9.76
N ARG A 41 1.43 28.00 11.07
CA ARG A 41 1.95 26.77 11.69
C ARG A 41 0.88 25.96 12.40
N GLU A 42 -0.27 26.57 12.64
CA GLU A 42 -1.40 25.95 13.30
C GLU A 42 -2.06 24.92 12.37
N ASN A 43 -2.18 23.69 12.85
CA ASN A 43 -2.85 22.58 12.21
C ASN A 43 -4.24 22.41 12.82
N PHE A 44 -5.26 22.67 12.00
CA PHE A 44 -6.68 22.52 12.37
C PHE A 44 -7.30 21.26 11.77
N ARG A 45 -6.48 20.31 11.31
CA ARG A 45 -6.94 19.11 10.57
C ARG A 45 -6.74 17.83 11.36
N SER A 46 -5.69 17.79 12.18
CA SER A 46 -5.22 16.60 12.88
C SER A 46 -5.25 16.82 14.38
N SER A 47 -5.41 15.73 15.13
CA SER A 47 -5.34 15.74 16.59
C SER A 47 -3.92 16.00 17.09
N GLN A 48 -3.82 16.37 18.37
CA GLN A 48 -2.55 16.65 19.03
C GLN A 48 -1.55 15.48 18.90
N ALA A 49 -2.01 14.25 19.12
CA ALA A 49 -1.14 13.08 19.05
C ALA A 49 -0.54 12.84 17.66
N ILE A 50 -1.31 13.11 16.59
CA ILE A 50 -0.79 13.03 15.22
C ILE A 50 0.25 14.13 14.98
N VAL A 51 -0.03 15.36 15.41
CA VAL A 51 0.91 16.49 15.31
C VAL A 51 2.21 16.19 16.05
N ASP A 52 2.12 15.65 17.27
CA ASP A 52 3.28 15.32 18.09
C ASP A 52 4.13 14.21 17.48
N GLY A 53 3.50 13.16 16.95
CA GLY A 53 4.26 12.08 16.32
C GLY A 53 4.92 12.51 15.01
N VAL A 54 4.24 13.31 14.18
CA VAL A 54 4.86 13.91 12.97
C VAL A 54 6.09 14.74 13.38
N ASN A 55 5.94 15.63 14.35
CA ASN A 55 7.07 16.43 14.85
C ASN A 55 8.20 15.53 15.40
N PHE A 56 7.85 14.45 16.13
CA PHE A 56 8.83 13.50 16.67
C PHE A 56 9.69 12.85 15.59
N PHE A 57 9.08 12.33 14.51
CA PHE A 57 9.83 11.70 13.43
C PHE A 57 10.65 12.71 12.64
N PHE A 58 10.04 13.83 12.22
CA PHE A 58 10.71 14.79 11.34
C PHE A 58 11.88 15.54 11.98
N ARG A 59 11.88 15.74 13.31
CA ARG A 59 13.06 16.25 14.04
C ARG A 59 14.31 15.38 13.85
N GLN A 60 14.14 14.07 13.64
CA GLN A 60 15.24 13.12 13.54
C GLN A 60 15.70 12.93 12.09
N ILE A 61 14.78 12.96 11.12
CA ILE A 61 15.07 12.61 9.73
C ILE A 61 15.24 13.81 8.79
N MET A 62 14.59 14.95 9.05
CA MET A 62 14.59 16.11 8.13
C MET A 62 15.69 17.09 8.51
N THR A 63 16.89 16.81 7.99
CA THR A 63 18.09 17.63 8.11
C THR A 63 18.43 18.32 6.79
N PRO A 64 19.27 19.37 6.76
CA PRO A 64 19.68 20.01 5.52
C PRO A 64 20.36 19.07 4.50
N SER A 65 21.03 18.00 4.96
CA SER A 65 21.71 17.06 4.08
C SER A 65 20.77 16.03 3.43
N VAL A 66 19.68 15.65 4.11
CA VAL A 66 18.75 14.61 3.63
C VAL A 66 17.43 15.20 3.13
N GLY A 67 16.87 16.15 3.88
CA GLY A 67 15.58 16.79 3.61
C GLY A 67 15.67 18.21 3.08
N GLU A 68 16.88 18.70 2.75
CA GLU A 68 17.16 20.05 2.19
C GLU A 68 16.76 21.23 3.09
N LEU A 69 16.17 20.96 4.26
CA LEU A 69 15.66 21.92 5.23
C LEU A 69 15.85 21.37 6.64
N ALA A 70 16.23 22.23 7.58
CA ALA A 70 16.25 21.87 9.00
C ALA A 70 14.84 21.92 9.59
N TYR A 71 14.41 20.82 10.24
CA TYR A 71 13.15 20.78 10.98
C TYR A 71 13.33 21.36 12.40
N ASP A 72 13.37 22.68 12.49
CA ASP A 72 13.55 23.42 13.74
C ASP A 72 12.23 23.82 14.42
N GLN A 73 12.33 24.53 15.55
CA GLN A 73 11.16 25.04 16.27
C GLN A 73 10.35 26.05 15.44
N ALA A 74 10.80 26.55 14.29
CA ALA A 74 10.01 27.37 13.38
C ALA A 74 9.27 26.53 12.32
N ALA A 75 9.77 25.34 12.01
CA ALA A 75 9.19 24.39 11.05
C ALA A 75 8.15 23.44 11.66
N GLU A 76 8.19 23.22 12.98
CA GLU A 76 7.27 22.36 13.71
C GLU A 76 5.80 22.76 13.53
N LEU A 77 4.93 21.75 13.50
CA LEU A 77 3.48 21.93 13.49
C LEU A 77 2.97 22.20 14.90
N VAL A 78 2.01 23.11 15.02
CA VAL A 78 1.31 23.40 16.29
C VAL A 78 -0.12 22.94 16.15
N CYS A 79 -0.62 22.12 17.07
CA CYS A 79 -2.03 21.72 17.01
C CYS A 79 -2.92 22.92 17.36
N GLY A 80 -3.80 23.30 16.44
CA GLY A 80 -4.85 24.29 16.65
C GLY A 80 -6.25 23.68 16.67
N LEU A 81 -6.37 22.36 16.46
CA LEU A 81 -7.65 21.68 16.43
C LEU A 81 -8.24 21.56 17.85
N ALA A 82 -9.35 22.26 18.08
CA ALA A 82 -10.17 22.08 19.27
C ALA A 82 -11.26 21.04 19.00
N VAL A 83 -11.15 19.86 19.61
CA VAL A 83 -12.19 18.83 19.55
C VAL A 83 -13.02 18.88 20.84
N PRO A 84 -14.36 18.86 20.77
CA PRO A 84 -15.20 18.79 21.96
C PRO A 84 -14.93 17.56 22.83
N SER A 85 -15.47 17.53 24.04
CA SER A 85 -15.46 16.31 24.85
C SER A 85 -16.48 15.30 24.33
N VAL A 86 -16.14 14.03 24.46
CA VAL A 86 -17.04 12.93 24.06
C VAL A 86 -18.30 12.94 24.92
N PRO A 87 -19.48 12.68 24.36
CA PRO A 87 -20.71 12.48 25.13
C PRO A 87 -20.56 11.40 26.21
N ALA A 88 -21.28 11.56 27.32
CA ALA A 88 -21.24 10.61 28.44
C ALA A 88 -21.62 9.19 27.99
N GLY A 89 -20.75 8.22 28.28
CA GLY A 89 -20.93 6.80 27.92
C GLY A 89 -20.38 6.39 26.55
N GLY A 90 -19.85 7.33 25.76
CA GLY A 90 -19.11 7.03 24.53
C GLY A 90 -17.60 6.96 24.76
N THR A 91 -16.92 6.09 24.01
CA THR A 91 -15.46 6.06 23.93
C THR A 91 -15.03 6.85 22.69
N SER A 92 -14.21 7.89 22.85
CA SER A 92 -13.58 8.53 21.67
C SER A 92 -12.65 7.52 21.04
N LEU A 93 -12.57 7.53 19.71
CA LEU A 93 -11.37 7.01 19.05
C LEU A 93 -10.14 7.71 19.65
N SER A 94 -9.25 6.93 20.28
CA SER A 94 -7.98 7.44 20.79
C SER A 94 -7.06 7.74 19.61
N PRO A 95 -6.57 8.98 19.42
CA PRO A 95 -5.64 9.26 18.36
C PRO A 95 -4.26 8.73 18.80
N THR A 96 -3.96 7.48 18.52
CA THR A 96 -2.63 6.91 18.70
C THR A 96 -1.91 6.82 17.37
N ILE A 97 -0.58 6.83 17.43
CA ILE A 97 0.25 6.39 16.33
C ILE A 97 0.78 5.03 16.74
N ASP A 98 0.27 4.01 16.06
CA ASP A 98 0.71 2.64 16.24
C ASP A 98 1.75 2.35 15.14
N VAL A 99 2.95 1.94 15.55
CA VAL A 99 3.99 1.49 14.62
C VAL A 99 4.00 -0.02 14.66
N PHE A 100 3.54 -0.64 13.58
CA PHE A 100 3.63 -2.08 13.40
C PHE A 100 4.94 -2.38 12.70
N LEU A 101 5.57 -3.41 13.21
CA LEU A 101 6.84 -3.94 12.79
C LEU A 101 6.44 -5.41 12.42
N ILE A 102 6.79 -5.96 11.25
CA ILE A 102 6.33 -7.29 10.74
C ILE A 102 7.49 -8.18 10.29
N GLU A 103 7.79 -9.23 11.05
CA GLU A 103 8.98 -10.09 10.86
C GLU A 103 8.56 -11.36 10.11
N ARG A 104 9.39 -11.81 9.18
CA ARG A 104 9.27 -13.14 8.58
C ARG A 104 10.00 -14.12 9.48
N GLU A 105 9.37 -15.23 9.83
CA GLU A 105 10.07 -16.37 10.43
C GLU A 105 10.86 -17.09 9.32
N ASP A 106 11.96 -16.49 8.87
CA ASP A 106 12.97 -17.20 8.09
C ASP A 106 14.20 -17.44 8.96
N GLU A 107 14.56 -18.71 9.06
CA GLU A 107 15.77 -19.28 9.67
C GLU A 107 16.69 -18.29 10.38
N LEU A 108 16.69 -18.35 11.72
CA LEU A 108 17.83 -17.95 12.55
C LEU A 108 19.08 -18.66 12.03
N THR A 109 19.75 -18.07 11.05
CA THR A 109 21.11 -18.43 10.70
C THR A 109 21.96 -18.05 11.90
N ASP A 110 22.59 -19.06 12.50
CA ASP A 110 23.52 -18.92 13.61
C ASP A 110 24.51 -17.79 13.31
N PHE A 111 24.27 -16.61 13.89
CA PHE A 111 25.30 -15.58 13.97
C PHE A 111 26.39 -16.15 14.88
N PRO A 112 27.65 -16.34 14.41
CA PRO A 112 28.72 -16.69 15.32
C PRO A 112 28.83 -15.56 16.35
N GLU A 113 28.76 -15.92 17.63
CA GLU A 113 28.90 -15.00 18.75
C GLU A 113 30.11 -14.10 18.52
N ALA A 114 29.85 -12.82 18.23
CA ALA A 114 30.90 -11.83 18.14
C ALA A 114 31.42 -11.60 19.57
N GLU A 115 32.54 -12.24 19.91
CA GLU A 115 33.32 -11.91 21.09
C GLU A 115 33.68 -10.42 21.05
N GLY A 116 33.13 -9.69 22.02
CA GLY A 116 33.75 -8.52 22.61
C GLY A 116 33.60 -7.20 21.88
N VAL A 117 32.56 -6.43 22.23
CA VAL A 117 32.74 -5.05 22.71
C VAL A 117 31.66 -4.76 23.75
N GLY A 118 31.94 -5.07 25.00
CA GLY A 118 31.26 -4.40 26.10
C GLY A 118 31.81 -2.97 26.21
N LYS A 119 30.93 -1.97 26.15
CA LYS A 119 30.86 -0.88 27.15
C LYS A 119 29.91 0.25 26.73
N SER A 120 29.13 0.65 27.73
CA SER A 120 28.53 1.97 27.91
C SER A 120 27.14 2.15 27.28
N LEU A 121 26.11 1.86 28.05
CA LEU A 121 25.12 2.86 28.46
C LEU A 121 24.24 2.24 29.55
N GLY A 122 24.61 2.47 30.81
CA GLY A 122 23.92 1.89 31.96
C GLY A 122 24.38 2.50 33.26
N ALA A 123 24.17 3.79 33.44
CA ALA A 123 24.25 4.44 34.75
C ALA A 123 23.36 5.68 34.76
N LEU A 124 22.10 5.51 35.17
CA LEU A 124 21.26 6.57 35.75
C LEU A 124 20.04 5.92 36.42
N LYS A 125 20.13 5.82 37.75
CA LYS A 125 19.08 5.82 38.82
C LYS A 125 19.71 5.12 40.04
N SER A 126 20.25 5.82 41.05
CA SER A 126 19.53 6.46 42.18
C SER A 126 18.26 5.70 42.56
N GLY A 127 18.05 5.18 43.77
CA GLY A 127 18.83 5.13 45.00
C GLY A 127 18.00 4.38 46.03
N GLU A 128 18.69 3.87 47.04
CA GLU A 128 18.21 3.61 48.41
C GLU A 128 17.19 2.49 48.72
N ASN A 129 17.76 1.51 49.44
CA ASN A 129 17.31 0.94 50.73
C ASN A 129 16.57 -0.41 50.76
N GLY A 130 17.30 -1.41 51.30
CA GLY A 130 16.85 -2.18 52.46
C GLY A 130 16.27 -3.57 52.18
N GLU A 131 17.11 -4.61 52.23
CA GLU A 131 16.66 -5.98 52.48
C GLU A 131 16.85 -6.34 53.96
N ASP A 132 15.72 -6.60 54.63
CA ASP A 132 15.64 -7.41 55.85
C ASP A 132 15.05 -8.78 55.50
N LYS A 133 15.42 -9.78 56.29
CA LYS A 133 15.26 -11.22 56.05
C LYS A 133 13.83 -11.72 56.31
N GLY A 134 13.41 -12.70 55.51
CA GLY A 134 12.87 -13.95 56.07
C GLY A 134 11.43 -14.37 55.71
N SER A 135 11.34 -15.68 55.44
CA SER A 135 10.26 -16.62 55.82
C SER A 135 9.08 -16.90 54.87
N LYS A 136 8.97 -18.22 54.62
CA LYS A 136 7.86 -19.09 54.22
C LYS A 136 6.42 -18.56 54.37
N GLY A 137 5.56 -18.89 53.41
CA GLY A 137 4.10 -18.94 53.63
C GLY A 137 3.26 -19.16 52.38
N ASN A 138 2.43 -20.19 52.40
CA ASN A 138 1.60 -20.74 51.33
C ASN A 138 0.25 -19.98 51.18
N GLY A 139 -0.31 -19.87 49.96
CA GLY A 139 -1.77 -19.81 49.75
C GLY A 139 -2.41 -18.56 49.10
N LYS A 140 -2.99 -18.77 47.92
CA LYS A 140 -4.20 -18.13 47.31
C LYS A 140 -4.27 -16.59 47.20
N SER A 141 -4.15 -16.09 45.97
CA SER A 141 -5.23 -15.32 45.28
C SER A 141 -4.77 -14.92 43.88
N ARG A 142 -5.54 -15.36 42.88
CA ARG A 142 -5.40 -15.01 41.47
C ARG A 142 -5.95 -13.59 41.31
N GLU A 143 -5.09 -12.58 41.30
CA GLU A 143 -5.44 -11.26 40.80
C GLU A 143 -4.74 -11.08 39.46
N ALA A 144 -5.53 -11.21 38.39
CA ALA A 144 -5.14 -10.83 37.05
C ALA A 144 -4.94 -9.31 37.03
N ARG A 145 -3.68 -8.87 37.06
CA ARG A 145 -3.34 -7.53 36.58
C ARG A 145 -3.33 -7.61 35.05
N GLU A 146 -4.37 -7.07 34.45
CA GLU A 146 -4.39 -6.64 33.05
C GLU A 146 -3.26 -5.62 32.84
N LEU A 147 -2.08 -6.12 32.49
CA LEU A 147 -1.10 -5.36 31.73
C LEU A 147 -1.48 -5.63 30.28
N GLY A 148 -1.97 -4.58 29.62
CA GLY A 148 -2.44 -4.60 28.24
C GLY A 148 -1.49 -5.38 27.34
N ALA A 149 -2.08 -6.25 26.52
CA ALA A 149 -1.38 -7.15 25.63
C ALA A 149 -0.36 -6.39 24.79
N ILE A 150 0.92 -6.69 25.01
CA ILE A 150 1.99 -6.44 24.05
C ILE A 150 1.85 -7.58 23.03
N GLU A 151 1.17 -7.33 21.91
CA GLU A 151 1.30 -8.20 20.74
C GLU A 151 2.62 -7.83 20.05
N HIS A 152 3.65 -8.63 20.35
CA HIS A 152 4.97 -8.59 19.75
C HIS A 152 4.89 -8.96 18.27
N ILE A 153 5.19 -8.05 17.35
CA ILE A 153 5.58 -8.35 15.97
C ILE A 153 6.53 -7.21 15.51
N THR A 154 7.64 -7.51 14.82
CA THR A 154 8.78 -6.59 14.56
C THR A 154 9.23 -6.54 13.06
N SER A 155 9.53 -5.42 12.37
CA SER A 155 10.46 -5.28 11.24
C SER A 155 10.94 -3.84 11.08
N LEU A 156 12.25 -3.69 11.08
CA LEU A 156 12.95 -2.57 10.48
C LEU A 156 13.25 -2.93 9.02
N GLU A 157 13.10 -1.97 8.12
CA GLU A 157 14.01 -1.89 6.98
C GLU A 157 14.60 -0.48 6.86
N MET A 158 15.92 -0.39 7.09
CA MET A 158 16.74 0.65 6.47
C MET A 158 17.07 0.15 5.06
N ASN A 159 16.32 0.63 4.07
CA ASN A 159 16.60 0.36 2.68
C ASN A 159 17.84 1.15 2.23
N THR A 160 19.03 0.59 2.43
CA THR A 160 20.28 1.04 1.79
C THR A 160 20.61 0.10 0.63
N LYS A 161 19.89 0.20 -0.49
CA LYS A 161 20.34 -0.28 -1.82
C LYS A 161 19.43 0.28 -2.92
N ASN A 162 19.58 1.59 -3.16
CA ASN A 162 19.13 2.25 -4.39
C ASN A 162 20.37 2.64 -5.21
N GLU A 163 21.22 1.67 -5.57
CA GLU A 163 22.34 1.89 -6.50
C GLU A 163 22.71 0.58 -7.21
N PHE A 164 21.83 0.01 -8.02
CA PHE A 164 22.22 -0.97 -9.07
C PHE A 164 21.08 -1.06 -10.09
N ASP A 165 20.80 0.05 -10.77
CA ASP A 165 19.88 0.07 -11.91
C ASP A 165 20.48 0.93 -13.03
N GLU A 166 21.77 0.71 -13.30
CA GLU A 166 22.48 1.19 -14.49
C GLU A 166 23.64 0.22 -14.73
N LEU A 167 23.73 -0.32 -15.95
CA LEU A 167 24.69 -1.33 -16.47
C LEU A 167 24.18 -2.79 -16.47
N ALA A 168 23.14 -3.06 -17.25
CA ALA A 168 22.93 -4.39 -17.83
C ALA A 168 23.19 -4.30 -19.34
N ASP A 169 24.45 -4.51 -19.75
CA ASP A 169 24.77 -4.86 -21.13
C ASP A 169 25.78 -6.02 -21.13
N GLU A 170 25.43 -7.05 -21.91
CA GLU A 170 26.25 -8.17 -22.40
C GLU A 170 26.66 -9.28 -21.39
N ASN A 171 25.73 -10.17 -21.04
CA ASN A 171 25.99 -11.63 -20.90
C ASN A 171 24.69 -12.44 -20.70
N GLU A 172 24.38 -13.37 -21.60
CA GLU A 172 23.17 -14.23 -21.57
C GLU A 172 23.07 -15.12 -20.32
N GLY A 173 24.18 -15.47 -19.67
CA GLY A 173 24.18 -16.23 -18.41
C GLY A 173 23.79 -15.43 -17.17
N VAL A 174 23.96 -14.10 -17.21
CA VAL A 174 23.57 -13.20 -16.11
C VAL A 174 22.05 -12.96 -16.15
N ALA A 175 21.43 -12.97 -17.33
CA ALA A 175 20.00 -12.71 -17.49
C ALA A 175 19.10 -13.74 -16.78
N GLU A 176 19.43 -15.03 -16.82
CA GLU A 176 18.65 -16.07 -16.12
C GLU A 176 18.78 -15.98 -14.59
N GLU A 177 19.99 -15.73 -14.09
CA GLU A 177 20.24 -15.60 -12.64
C GLU A 177 19.60 -14.31 -12.09
N THR A 178 19.69 -13.21 -12.84
CA THR A 178 19.02 -11.94 -12.50
C THR A 178 17.49 -12.07 -12.57
N ALA A 179 16.96 -12.83 -13.52
CA ALA A 179 15.52 -13.11 -13.62
C ALA A 179 15.01 -13.97 -12.45
N ALA A 180 15.79 -14.97 -12.02
CA ALA A 180 15.44 -15.79 -10.86
C ALA A 180 15.49 -14.99 -9.55
N LEU A 181 16.52 -14.15 -9.36
CA LEU A 181 16.64 -13.24 -8.22
C LEU A 181 15.46 -12.24 -8.17
N THR A 182 15.14 -11.60 -9.30
CA THR A 182 13.99 -10.66 -9.36
C THR A 182 12.64 -11.34 -9.16
N GLN A 183 12.50 -12.60 -9.57
CA GLN A 183 11.28 -13.37 -9.30
C GLN A 183 11.14 -13.72 -7.82
N LEU A 184 12.22 -14.17 -7.16
CA LEU A 184 12.23 -14.44 -5.73
C LEU A 184 11.90 -13.18 -4.93
N GLU A 185 12.52 -12.05 -5.26
CA GLU A 185 12.24 -10.75 -4.61
C GLU A 185 10.77 -10.32 -4.79
N ALA A 186 10.17 -10.57 -5.96
CA ALA A 186 8.77 -10.27 -6.21
C ALA A 186 7.82 -11.17 -5.40
N GLU A 187 8.14 -12.46 -5.27
CA GLU A 187 7.38 -13.41 -4.44
C GLU A 187 7.44 -13.00 -2.96
N GLU A 188 8.62 -12.65 -2.45
CA GLU A 188 8.80 -12.16 -1.08
C GLU A 188 8.02 -10.87 -0.80
N GLN A 189 8.03 -9.92 -1.73
CA GLN A 189 7.24 -8.70 -1.61
C GLN A 189 5.74 -8.97 -1.54
N LEU A 190 5.24 -9.98 -2.26
CA LEU A 190 3.83 -10.37 -2.21
C LEU A 190 3.47 -11.05 -0.88
N GLU A 191 4.37 -11.85 -0.32
CA GLU A 191 4.19 -12.46 1.01
C GLU A 191 4.14 -11.42 2.12
N ILE A 192 5.08 -10.46 2.12
CA ILE A 192 5.10 -9.35 3.08
C ILE A 192 3.80 -8.55 2.99
N ALA A 193 3.35 -8.26 1.76
CA ALA A 193 2.11 -7.54 1.52
C ALA A 193 0.87 -8.26 2.05
N ASP A 194 0.82 -9.60 1.97
CA ASP A 194 -0.30 -10.38 2.54
C ASP A 194 -0.34 -10.26 4.07
N LEU A 195 0.83 -10.38 4.72
CA LEU A 195 0.96 -10.23 6.17
C LEU A 195 0.57 -8.81 6.63
N GLU A 196 1.07 -7.79 5.96
CA GLU A 196 0.70 -6.39 6.19
C GLU A 196 -0.81 -6.17 6.04
N ALA A 197 -1.38 -6.63 4.92
CA ALA A 197 -2.81 -6.50 4.65
C ALA A 197 -3.64 -7.14 5.76
N ARG A 198 -3.25 -8.32 6.24
CA ARG A 198 -3.91 -9.04 7.34
C ARG A 198 -3.86 -8.29 8.67
N VAL A 199 -2.71 -7.68 9.01
CA VAL A 199 -2.56 -6.86 10.22
C VAL A 199 -3.44 -5.61 10.12
N ILE A 200 -3.40 -4.92 8.99
CA ILE A 200 -4.20 -3.71 8.74
C ILE A 200 -5.70 -4.06 8.79
N ALA A 201 -6.12 -5.17 8.20
CA ALA A 201 -7.50 -5.63 8.19
C ALA A 201 -8.05 -5.85 9.61
N ARG A 202 -7.24 -6.48 10.48
CA ARG A 202 -7.57 -6.69 11.90
C ARG A 202 -7.74 -5.36 12.62
N GLN A 203 -6.83 -4.41 12.40
CA GLN A 203 -6.91 -3.09 13.03
C GLN A 203 -8.16 -2.32 12.55
N ILE A 204 -8.45 -2.33 11.25
CA ILE A 204 -9.64 -1.69 10.70
C ILE A 204 -10.91 -2.31 11.30
N SER A 205 -10.97 -3.63 11.36
CA SER A 205 -12.13 -4.35 11.92
C SER A 205 -12.32 -4.04 13.40
N ARG A 206 -11.23 -3.92 14.16
CA ARG A 206 -11.27 -3.48 15.57
C ARG A 206 -11.84 -2.07 15.69
N LEU A 207 -11.33 -1.12 14.91
CA LEU A 207 -11.74 0.29 14.94
C LEU A 207 -13.22 0.48 14.59
N VAL A 208 -13.70 -0.23 13.56
CA VAL A 208 -15.10 -0.15 13.13
C VAL A 208 -16.02 -0.96 14.06
N GLY A 209 -15.53 -2.08 14.61
CA GLY A 209 -16.31 -3.00 15.44
C GLY A 209 -16.50 -2.57 16.90
N GLN A 210 -15.57 -1.79 17.47
CA GLN A 210 -15.64 -1.35 18.88
C GLN A 210 -16.68 -0.26 19.13
N GLY A 211 -17.22 0.37 18.09
CA GLY A 211 -18.18 1.47 18.22
C GLY A 211 -17.54 2.78 18.67
N ASP A 212 -16.24 2.93 18.49
CA ASP A 212 -15.51 4.17 18.76
C ASP A 212 -16.14 5.34 18.01
N LEU A 213 -16.13 6.51 18.65
CA LEU A 213 -16.72 7.72 18.12
C LEU A 213 -15.66 8.61 17.50
N ILE A 214 -15.96 9.14 16.31
CA ILE A 214 -15.18 10.17 15.62
C ILE A 214 -15.97 11.48 15.56
N TRP A 215 -15.28 12.61 15.76
CA TRP A 215 -15.85 13.94 15.63
C TRP A 215 -15.97 14.31 14.15
N ASP A 216 -17.17 14.67 13.70
CA ASP A 216 -17.41 15.23 12.37
C ASP A 216 -17.49 16.77 12.45
N PRO A 217 -16.48 17.52 11.95
CA PRO A 217 -16.48 18.97 12.05
C PRO A 217 -17.57 19.65 11.22
N LYS A 218 -18.10 18.99 10.18
CA LYS A 218 -19.15 19.57 9.32
C LYS A 218 -20.53 19.39 9.94
N ALA A 219 -20.76 18.24 10.56
CA ALA A 219 -22.02 17.92 11.22
C ALA A 219 -22.04 18.34 12.70
N GLU A 220 -20.92 18.81 13.22
CA GLU A 220 -20.70 19.22 14.62
C GLU A 220 -21.21 18.18 15.63
N LYS A 221 -20.96 16.89 15.33
CA LYS A 221 -21.40 15.78 16.19
C LYS A 221 -20.43 14.62 16.14
N TYR A 222 -20.47 13.83 17.20
CA TYR A 222 -19.85 12.51 17.22
C TYR A 222 -20.70 11.50 16.45
N ARG A 223 -20.03 10.61 15.73
CA ARG A 223 -20.64 9.46 15.08
C ARG A 223 -19.71 8.24 15.17
N PRO A 224 -20.24 7.02 15.02
CA PRO A 224 -19.39 5.83 14.93
C PRO A 224 -18.40 5.92 13.76
N VAL A 225 -17.23 5.32 13.95
CA VAL A 225 -16.25 5.12 12.87
C VAL A 225 -16.85 4.20 11.80
N THR A 226 -16.61 4.56 10.54
CA THR A 226 -17.02 3.77 9.38
C THR A 226 -15.81 3.45 8.51
N PHE A 227 -15.92 2.48 7.60
CA PHE A 227 -14.84 2.18 6.64
C PHE A 227 -14.41 3.39 5.79
N ARG A 228 -15.29 4.37 5.59
CA ARG A 228 -14.99 5.61 4.84
C ARG A 228 -14.05 6.57 5.57
N ASP A 229 -13.86 6.37 6.87
CA ASP A 229 -12.95 7.18 7.69
C ASP A 229 -11.51 6.66 7.64
N VAL A 230 -11.29 5.51 6.98
CA VAL A 230 -9.98 4.87 6.85
C VAL A 230 -9.45 5.07 5.44
N ALA A 231 -8.19 5.50 5.34
CA ALA A 231 -7.44 5.52 4.10
C ALA A 231 -6.10 4.80 4.32
N ILE A 232 -5.70 3.97 3.36
CA ILE A 232 -4.41 3.28 3.34
C ILE A 232 -3.54 3.99 2.31
N LEU A 233 -2.38 4.49 2.74
CA LEU A 233 -1.45 5.21 1.88
C LEU A 233 -0.23 4.33 1.62
N MET A 234 0.02 4.05 0.35
CA MET A 234 1.15 3.24 -0.11
C MET A 234 2.02 4.08 -1.03
N ARG A 235 3.34 3.89 -0.99
CA ARG A 235 4.27 4.60 -1.89
C ARG A 235 4.10 4.14 -3.34
N ALA A 236 3.98 2.85 -3.56
CA ALA A 236 3.74 2.22 -4.85
C ALA A 236 2.59 1.23 -4.72
N THR A 237 1.63 1.28 -5.64
CA THR A 237 0.43 0.44 -5.62
C THR A 237 0.47 -0.68 -6.65
N ARG A 238 1.37 -0.61 -7.63
CA ARG A 238 1.47 -1.57 -8.73
C ARG A 238 1.90 -2.93 -8.19
N GLY A 239 1.16 -3.99 -8.56
CA GLY A 239 1.40 -5.36 -8.11
C GLY A 239 0.85 -5.67 -6.72
N VAL A 240 1.10 -4.79 -5.75
CA VAL A 240 0.78 -5.04 -4.32
C VAL A 240 -0.68 -4.77 -3.96
N ALA A 241 -1.32 -3.76 -4.57
CA ALA A 241 -2.67 -3.37 -4.18
C ALA A 241 -3.73 -4.47 -4.39
N ASN A 242 -3.49 -5.41 -5.32
CA ASN A 242 -4.39 -6.56 -5.54
C ASN A 242 -4.39 -7.51 -4.34
N VAL A 243 -3.23 -7.75 -3.72
CA VAL A 243 -3.09 -8.59 -2.52
C VAL A 243 -3.96 -8.01 -1.39
N TYR A 244 -3.84 -6.70 -1.16
CA TYR A 244 -4.66 -5.99 -0.18
C TYR A 244 -6.16 -6.09 -0.49
N LEU A 245 -6.56 -5.86 -1.75
CA LEU A 245 -7.97 -5.96 -2.15
C LEU A 245 -8.54 -7.36 -1.92
N GLU A 246 -7.78 -8.41 -2.24
CA GLU A 246 -8.22 -9.79 -2.04
C GLU A 246 -8.35 -10.13 -0.55
N GLU A 247 -7.35 -9.79 0.27
CA GLU A 247 -7.38 -10.08 1.71
C GLU A 247 -8.50 -9.29 2.41
N PHE A 248 -8.70 -8.02 2.07
CA PHE A 248 -9.82 -7.24 2.61
C PHE A 248 -11.18 -7.78 2.18
N ARG A 249 -11.34 -8.26 0.93
CA ARG A 249 -12.56 -8.94 0.50
C ARG A 249 -12.81 -10.22 1.29
N ARG A 250 -11.77 -11.03 1.56
CA ARG A 250 -11.87 -12.25 2.37
C ARG A 250 -12.37 -11.96 3.79
N GLN A 251 -11.95 -10.83 4.36
CA GLN A 251 -12.40 -10.39 5.69
C GLN A 251 -13.69 -9.55 5.69
N GLY A 252 -14.32 -9.36 4.52
CA GLY A 252 -15.58 -8.60 4.39
C GLY A 252 -15.43 -7.08 4.52
N ILE A 253 -14.22 -6.55 4.35
CA ILE A 253 -13.93 -5.11 4.41
C ILE A 253 -14.12 -4.50 3.01
N PRO A 254 -15.01 -3.50 2.85
CA PRO A 254 -15.23 -2.84 1.57
C PRO A 254 -14.06 -1.91 1.24
N VAL A 255 -13.33 -2.20 0.15
CA VAL A 255 -12.16 -1.43 -0.26
C VAL A 255 -12.28 -0.99 -1.72
N TYR A 256 -11.82 0.23 -1.97
CA TYR A 256 -11.72 0.81 -3.30
C TYR A 256 -10.27 1.25 -3.52
N ALA A 257 -9.69 0.83 -4.64
CA ALA A 257 -8.37 1.26 -5.09
C ALA A 257 -8.41 1.57 -6.59
N GLU A 258 -7.82 2.69 -6.99
CA GLU A 258 -7.65 3.04 -8.38
C GLU A 258 -6.39 2.36 -8.93
N LEU A 259 -6.60 1.20 -9.55
CA LEU A 259 -5.52 0.43 -10.15
C LEU A 259 -5.24 0.99 -11.56
N GLY A 260 -4.08 1.62 -11.75
CA GLY A 260 -3.63 2.09 -13.07
C GLY A 260 -3.27 0.97 -14.06
N THR A 261 -3.29 -0.29 -13.61
CA THR A 261 -2.94 -1.48 -14.38
C THR A 261 -4.02 -2.54 -14.22
N GLY A 262 -4.44 -3.18 -15.31
CA GLY A 262 -5.39 -4.29 -15.28
C GLY A 262 -6.67 -4.08 -16.10
N TYR A 263 -6.98 -2.85 -16.56
CA TYR A 263 -8.13 -2.61 -17.43
C TYR A 263 -8.09 -3.48 -18.69
N PHE A 264 -6.96 -3.49 -19.38
CA PHE A 264 -6.77 -4.31 -20.59
C PHE A 264 -6.61 -5.81 -20.32
N GLY A 265 -6.39 -6.23 -19.07
CA GLY A 265 -6.28 -7.64 -18.70
C GLY A 265 -7.59 -8.23 -18.15
N ALA A 266 -8.66 -7.43 -18.05
CA ALA A 266 -9.98 -7.95 -17.75
C ALA A 266 -10.48 -8.77 -18.93
N GLY A 267 -10.90 -10.02 -18.69
CA GLY A 267 -11.29 -10.94 -19.76
C GLY A 267 -12.42 -10.39 -20.65
N GLU A 268 -13.31 -9.57 -20.09
CA GLU A 268 -14.36 -8.87 -20.84
C GLU A 268 -13.78 -7.81 -21.79
N VAL A 269 -12.77 -7.06 -21.34
CA VAL A 269 -12.11 -6.03 -22.16
C VAL A 269 -11.31 -6.68 -23.28
N GLU A 270 -10.57 -7.75 -22.98
CA GLU A 270 -9.86 -8.54 -24.00
C GLU A 270 -10.81 -9.14 -25.04
N THR A 271 -11.98 -9.62 -24.60
CA THR A 271 -13.01 -10.15 -25.50
C THR A 271 -13.51 -9.05 -26.46
N ILE A 272 -13.84 -7.87 -25.96
CA ILE A 272 -14.32 -6.75 -26.79
C ILE A 272 -13.23 -6.24 -27.73
N LEU A 273 -11.98 -6.17 -27.27
CA LEU A 273 -10.85 -5.83 -28.14
C LEU A 273 -10.66 -6.86 -29.25
N SER A 274 -10.79 -8.15 -28.94
CA SER A 274 -10.75 -9.22 -29.92
C SER A 274 -11.87 -9.09 -30.95
N VAL A 275 -13.08 -8.68 -30.54
CA VAL A 275 -14.19 -8.36 -31.45
C VAL A 275 -13.84 -7.20 -32.40
N LEU A 276 -13.29 -6.10 -31.87
CA LEU A 276 -12.90 -4.96 -32.71
C LEU A 276 -11.79 -5.34 -33.70
N GLN A 277 -10.84 -6.16 -33.27
CA GLN A 277 -9.75 -6.68 -34.10
C GLN A 277 -10.25 -7.53 -35.26
N ILE A 278 -11.22 -8.42 -35.04
CA ILE A 278 -11.78 -9.23 -36.15
C ILE A 278 -12.69 -8.42 -37.08
N ILE A 279 -13.32 -7.34 -36.62
CA ILE A 279 -14.08 -6.42 -37.48
C ILE A 279 -13.13 -5.68 -38.41
N ASP A 280 -11.97 -5.24 -37.91
CA ASP A 280 -10.93 -4.60 -38.72
C ASP A 280 -10.29 -5.60 -39.70
N ASN A 281 -9.89 -6.77 -39.20
CA ASN A 281 -9.32 -7.83 -40.00
C ASN A 281 -9.70 -9.23 -39.47
N PRO A 282 -10.64 -9.93 -40.13
CA PRO A 282 -11.13 -11.23 -39.67
C PRO A 282 -10.09 -12.36 -39.83
N ARG A 283 -8.98 -12.13 -40.55
CA ARG A 283 -7.92 -13.14 -40.75
C ARG A 283 -6.92 -13.21 -39.60
N GLN A 284 -7.24 -12.62 -38.45
CA GLN A 284 -6.46 -12.74 -37.22
C GLN A 284 -6.95 -13.94 -36.40
N ASP A 285 -6.19 -15.04 -36.44
CA ASP A 285 -6.59 -16.32 -35.85
C ASP A 285 -6.82 -16.26 -34.33
N ILE A 286 -5.93 -15.60 -33.57
CA ILE A 286 -6.05 -15.53 -32.10
C ILE A 286 -7.29 -14.74 -31.67
N PRO A 287 -7.52 -13.49 -32.13
CA PRO A 287 -8.75 -12.75 -31.83
C PRO A 287 -10.02 -13.49 -32.25
N LEU A 288 -9.99 -14.14 -33.43
CA LEU A 288 -11.14 -14.90 -33.92
C LEU A 288 -11.48 -16.08 -33.00
N VAL A 289 -10.48 -16.89 -32.63
CA VAL A 289 -10.70 -18.01 -31.71
C VAL A 289 -11.13 -17.53 -30.33
N ALA A 290 -10.57 -16.41 -29.84
CA ALA A 290 -10.98 -15.80 -28.58
C ALA A 290 -12.48 -15.43 -28.59
N VAL A 291 -12.96 -14.78 -29.66
CA VAL A 291 -14.37 -14.41 -29.80
C VAL A 291 -15.27 -15.64 -29.95
N LEU A 292 -14.88 -16.62 -30.76
CA LEU A 292 -15.64 -17.87 -30.93
C LEU A 292 -15.78 -18.67 -29.63
N ARG A 293 -14.76 -18.65 -28.77
CA ARG A 293 -14.79 -19.30 -27.44
C ARG A 293 -15.51 -18.47 -26.38
N SER A 294 -15.56 -17.15 -26.54
CA SER A 294 -16.18 -16.24 -25.58
C SER A 294 -17.69 -16.52 -25.43
N PRO A 295 -18.33 -16.04 -24.35
CA PRO A 295 -19.79 -16.13 -24.18
C PRO A 295 -20.63 -15.52 -25.31
N LEU A 296 -20.04 -14.73 -26.21
CA LEU A 296 -20.73 -14.16 -27.37
C LEU A 296 -21.15 -15.22 -28.39
N VAL A 297 -20.32 -16.26 -28.59
CA VAL A 297 -20.61 -17.37 -29.53
C VAL A 297 -20.71 -18.70 -28.76
N GLY A 298 -19.82 -18.90 -27.78
CA GLY A 298 -19.86 -20.02 -26.85
C GLY A 298 -19.54 -21.36 -27.51
N LEU A 299 -18.45 -21.43 -28.26
CA LEU A 299 -17.88 -22.69 -28.75
C LEU A 299 -16.88 -23.28 -27.74
N ASN A 300 -16.89 -24.60 -27.62
CA ASN A 300 -15.92 -25.34 -26.81
C ASN A 300 -14.68 -25.75 -27.63
N ALA A 301 -13.68 -26.33 -26.95
CA ALA A 301 -12.42 -26.72 -27.59
C ALA A 301 -12.60 -27.79 -28.68
N ASP A 302 -13.54 -28.72 -28.51
CA ASP A 302 -13.81 -29.78 -29.48
C ASP A 302 -14.47 -29.22 -30.74
N GLU A 303 -15.39 -28.28 -30.58
CA GLU A 303 -16.05 -27.55 -31.68
C GLU A 303 -15.02 -26.72 -32.49
N LEU A 304 -14.09 -26.04 -31.81
CA LEU A 304 -12.99 -25.32 -32.48
C LEU A 304 -12.06 -26.28 -33.23
N ALA A 305 -11.77 -27.46 -32.67
CA ALA A 305 -10.98 -28.48 -33.36
C ALA A 305 -11.72 -29.03 -34.59
N GLN A 306 -13.04 -29.21 -34.51
CA GLN A 306 -13.87 -29.62 -35.66
C GLN A 306 -13.82 -28.58 -36.79
N ILE A 307 -13.89 -27.28 -36.47
CA ILE A 307 -13.73 -26.20 -37.46
C ILE A 307 -12.39 -26.35 -38.20
N ARG A 308 -11.29 -26.52 -37.45
CA ARG A 308 -9.96 -26.73 -38.04
C ARG A 308 -9.86 -28.05 -38.82
N ALA A 309 -10.62 -29.08 -38.45
CA ALA A 309 -10.62 -30.35 -39.16
C ALA A 309 -11.26 -30.25 -40.56
N VAL A 310 -12.22 -29.34 -40.77
CA VAL A 310 -12.84 -29.10 -42.09
C VAL A 310 -11.85 -28.49 -43.08
N HIS A 311 -11.00 -27.56 -42.61
CA HIS A 311 -9.98 -26.92 -43.43
C HIS A 311 -8.65 -26.84 -42.67
N ARG A 312 -7.79 -27.85 -42.91
CA ARG A 312 -6.55 -28.06 -42.14
C ARG A 312 -5.48 -27.02 -42.39
N GLU A 313 -5.43 -26.45 -43.59
CA GLU A 313 -4.42 -25.47 -43.99
C GLU A 313 -5.00 -24.05 -44.02
N GLY A 314 -4.19 -23.00 -44.14
CA GLY A 314 -4.69 -21.62 -44.21
C GLY A 314 -5.21 -21.04 -42.88
N SER A 315 -5.83 -19.86 -42.98
CA SER A 315 -6.28 -19.08 -41.82
C SER A 315 -7.46 -19.74 -41.11
N PHE A 316 -7.61 -19.49 -39.81
CA PHE A 316 -8.75 -20.00 -39.06
C PHE A 316 -10.08 -19.40 -39.56
N TYR A 317 -10.04 -18.20 -40.14
CA TYR A 317 -11.20 -17.60 -40.80
C TYR A 317 -11.71 -18.44 -41.97
N GLU A 318 -10.82 -18.88 -42.86
CA GLU A 318 -11.18 -19.77 -43.99
C GLU A 318 -11.77 -21.09 -43.49
N ALA A 319 -11.22 -21.64 -42.42
CA ALA A 319 -11.77 -22.82 -41.77
C ALA A 319 -13.16 -22.56 -41.18
N THR A 320 -13.39 -21.40 -40.59
CA THR A 320 -14.68 -20.99 -40.01
C THR A 320 -15.75 -20.85 -41.10
N VAL A 321 -15.42 -20.20 -42.22
CA VAL A 321 -16.31 -20.07 -43.38
C VAL A 321 -16.61 -21.44 -44.01
N ALA A 322 -15.60 -22.29 -44.17
CA ALA A 322 -15.78 -23.64 -44.69
C ALA A 322 -16.63 -24.51 -43.74
N ALA A 323 -16.44 -24.37 -42.42
CA ALA A 323 -17.22 -25.06 -41.40
C ALA A 323 -18.69 -24.60 -41.42
N ALA A 324 -18.96 -23.31 -41.53
CA ALA A 324 -20.32 -22.76 -41.62
C ALA A 324 -21.08 -23.26 -42.86
N ALA A 325 -20.37 -23.55 -43.96
CA ALA A 325 -20.96 -24.06 -45.20
C ALA A 325 -21.13 -25.59 -45.24
N ASN A 326 -20.20 -26.35 -44.64
CA ASN A 326 -20.12 -27.80 -44.78
C ASN A 326 -20.65 -28.59 -43.57
N LEU A 327 -20.74 -27.98 -42.40
CA LEU A 327 -21.26 -28.63 -41.19
C LEU A 327 -22.77 -28.40 -41.07
N SER A 328 -23.43 -29.27 -40.30
CA SER A 328 -24.85 -29.17 -40.00
C SER A 328 -25.09 -29.29 -38.49
N GLY A 329 -26.19 -28.70 -38.01
CA GLY A 329 -26.57 -28.69 -36.59
C GLY A 329 -26.25 -27.37 -35.87
N ALA A 330 -26.39 -27.39 -34.54
CA ALA A 330 -26.34 -26.20 -33.70
C ALA A 330 -25.03 -25.39 -33.82
N MET A 331 -23.90 -26.06 -34.04
CA MET A 331 -22.60 -25.38 -34.25
C MET A 331 -22.59 -24.60 -35.58
N ALA A 332 -23.13 -25.17 -36.66
CA ALA A 332 -23.20 -24.49 -37.94
C ALA A 332 -24.12 -23.26 -37.89
N GLU A 333 -25.25 -23.35 -37.17
CA GLU A 333 -26.15 -22.21 -36.95
C GLU A 333 -25.46 -21.07 -36.20
N LYS A 334 -24.69 -21.38 -35.14
CA LYS A 334 -23.90 -20.38 -34.41
C LYS A 334 -22.87 -19.70 -35.31
N LEU A 335 -22.16 -20.47 -36.15
CA LEU A 335 -21.15 -19.94 -37.06
C LEU A 335 -21.77 -19.06 -38.14
N GLN A 336 -22.92 -19.46 -38.70
CA GLN A 336 -23.64 -18.68 -39.70
C GLN A 336 -24.23 -17.38 -39.12
N ALA A 337 -24.64 -17.39 -37.86
CA ALA A 337 -25.09 -16.17 -37.19
C ALA A 337 -23.94 -15.21 -36.84
N PHE A 338 -22.72 -15.73 -36.73
CA PHE A 338 -21.53 -14.97 -36.38
C PHE A 338 -20.83 -14.31 -37.58
N LEU A 339 -20.77 -15.01 -38.73
CA LEU A 339 -20.15 -14.54 -39.98
C LEU A 339 -21.00 -13.52 -40.73
#